data_AF-A0A812U9U2-F1
#
_entry.id   AF-A0A812U9U2-F1
#
_cell.length_a   1.000
_cell.length_b   1.000
_cell.length_c   1.000
_cell.angle_alpha   90.00
_cell.angle_beta   90.00
_cell.angle_gamma   90.00
#
_symmetry.space_group_name_H-M   'P 1'
#
loop_
_entity.id
_entity.type
_entity.pdbx_description
1 polymer ?
#
loop_
_entity_poly.entity_id
_entity_poly.type
_entity_poly.pdbx_seq_one_letter_code
_entity_poly.pdbx_strand_id
1 'polypeptide(L)'
;MTMSVHVVVKNIAGEDVVGQLQFADPPSVDELRKRAAERVPGSRFQLLRGSSVLKEDETVSGGTVERPVLLTLVILPAAGADGGAEVRPLVLEDPIHEQMDILVHDMRTGENSLLPLHYFLAADGKAHLGVLASEAAQMVGADPLAFASLATVSAVFPGEEQTQAAQNDSVELWEVIGGAARDGILVRTGWSLSSTELSERLAKGAIIQQKDIRGDRLLYAKVSGSGPQEGWVSLRSRGRGLLAKRAAKKEPHRAVVKLLHLHTALATASSDWKRRHPVVELIQEICSRLEYLALTALPTDPRAQEAFTEVRDQFSGLWLRKVL
;
A
#
# COMPACT_ATOMS: atom_id res chain seq x y z
N MET A 1 -17.50 -10.40 -40.00
CA MET A 1 -17.01 -9.25 -39.23
C MET A 1 -15.91 -9.78 -38.33
N THR A 2 -14.66 -9.44 -38.61
CA THR A 2 -13.51 -9.74 -37.74
C THR A 2 -13.72 -8.95 -36.44
N MET A 3 -13.88 -9.65 -35.31
CA MET A 3 -14.05 -9.02 -34.01
C MET A 3 -12.70 -8.50 -33.54
N SER A 4 -12.43 -7.21 -33.75
CA SER A 4 -11.21 -6.59 -33.25
C SER A 4 -11.30 -6.38 -31.73
N VAL A 5 -10.22 -6.72 -31.03
CA VAL A 5 -10.09 -6.54 -29.58
C VAL A 5 -9.52 -5.15 -29.30
N HIS A 6 -10.19 -4.40 -28.44
CA HIS A 6 -9.73 -3.09 -27.99
C HIS A 6 -9.28 -3.16 -26.54
N VAL A 7 -8.06 -2.67 -26.25
CA VAL A 7 -7.45 -2.69 -24.93
C VAL A 7 -6.98 -1.29 -24.58
N VAL A 8 -7.19 -0.87 -23.34
CA VAL A 8 -6.61 0.37 -22.80
C VAL A 8 -5.76 0.01 -21.60
N VAL A 9 -4.51 0.47 -21.61
CA VAL A 9 -3.58 0.26 -20.49
C VAL A 9 -3.41 1.58 -19.75
N LYS A 10 -3.80 1.59 -18.48
CA LYS A 10 -3.71 2.75 -17.58
C LYS A 10 -2.70 2.50 -16.48
N ASN A 11 -2.15 3.54 -15.86
CA ASN A 11 -1.38 3.38 -14.63
C ASN A 11 -2.29 3.27 -13.41
N ILE A 12 -1.70 3.08 -12.23
CA ILE A 12 -2.41 3.07 -10.95
C ILE A 12 -3.14 4.39 -10.62
N ALA A 13 -2.81 5.50 -11.30
CA ALA A 13 -3.51 6.77 -11.15
C ALA A 13 -4.71 6.90 -12.11
N GLY A 14 -4.97 5.87 -12.94
CA GLY A 14 -6.02 5.89 -13.94
C GLY A 14 -5.70 6.73 -15.19
N GLU A 15 -4.43 7.11 -15.37
CA GLU A 15 -3.96 7.83 -16.55
C GLU A 15 -3.64 6.83 -17.67
N ASP A 16 -3.99 7.17 -18.91
CA ASP A 16 -3.68 6.30 -20.06
C ASP A 16 -2.17 6.28 -20.32
N VAL A 17 -1.55 5.10 -20.20
CA VAL A 17 -0.09 4.94 -20.37
C VAL A 17 0.24 4.58 -21.81
N VAL A 18 -0.56 3.69 -22.39
CA VAL A 18 -0.31 3.14 -23.74
C VAL A 18 -1.36 3.61 -24.75
N GLY A 19 -2.42 4.28 -24.28
CA GLY A 19 -3.57 4.68 -25.09
C GLY A 19 -4.46 3.49 -25.45
N GLN A 20 -5.36 3.71 -26.40
CA GLN A 20 -6.25 2.66 -26.92
C GLN A 20 -5.54 1.83 -27.98
N LEU A 21 -5.33 0.56 -27.69
CA LEU A 21 -4.75 -0.43 -28.57
C LEU A 21 -5.87 -1.21 -29.29
N GLN A 22 -5.66 -1.51 -30.57
CA GLN A 22 -6.56 -2.33 -31.37
C GLN A 22 -5.79 -3.52 -31.93
N PHE A 23 -6.38 -4.70 -31.80
CA PHE A 23 -5.82 -5.96 -32.29
C PHE A 23 -6.85 -6.68 -33.17
N ALA A 24 -6.37 -7.34 -34.23
CA ALA A 24 -7.23 -8.11 -35.12
C ALA A 24 -7.71 -9.42 -34.47
N ASP A 25 -6.87 -10.00 -33.62
CA ASP A 25 -7.12 -11.19 -32.81
C ASP A 25 -6.80 -10.88 -31.34
N PRO A 26 -7.31 -11.66 -30.36
CA PRO A 26 -6.95 -11.49 -28.95
C PRO A 26 -5.43 -11.47 -28.73
N PRO A 27 -4.84 -10.34 -28.27
CA PRO A 27 -3.40 -10.25 -28.09
C PRO A 27 -2.92 -11.15 -26.95
N SER A 28 -1.72 -11.70 -27.11
CA SER A 28 -1.02 -12.33 -26.00
C SER A 28 -0.56 -11.28 -24.99
N VAL A 29 -0.39 -11.71 -23.75
CA VAL A 29 0.15 -10.85 -22.69
C VAL A 29 1.55 -10.35 -23.03
N ASP A 30 2.36 -11.16 -23.71
CA ASP A 30 3.67 -10.75 -24.21
C ASP A 30 3.61 -9.59 -25.20
N GLU A 31 2.64 -9.59 -26.12
CA GLU A 31 2.46 -8.48 -27.06
C GLU A 31 2.05 -7.21 -26.32
N LEU A 32 1.14 -7.31 -25.37
CA LEU A 32 0.71 -6.19 -24.53
C LEU A 32 1.85 -5.63 -23.68
N ARG A 33 2.69 -6.51 -23.11
CA ARG A 33 3.90 -6.11 -22.38
C ARG A 33 4.89 -5.39 -23.29
N LYS A 34 5.12 -5.86 -24.51
CA LYS A 34 5.99 -5.14 -25.48
C LYS A 34 5.49 -3.72 -25.75
N ARG A 35 4.19 -3.54 -26.01
CA ARG A 35 3.57 -2.22 -26.22
C ARG A 35 3.68 -1.31 -25.00
N ALA A 36 3.49 -1.89 -23.80
CA ALA A 36 3.64 -1.16 -22.55
C ALA A 36 5.11 -0.73 -22.30
N ALA A 37 6.07 -1.62 -22.56
CA ALA A 37 7.49 -1.36 -22.36
C ALA A 37 8.02 -0.19 -23.22
N GLU A 38 7.45 0.03 -24.41
CA GLU A 38 7.76 1.20 -25.26
C GLU A 38 7.46 2.53 -24.56
N ARG A 39 6.49 2.55 -23.64
CA ARG A 39 6.04 3.75 -22.92
C ARG A 39 6.71 3.93 -21.57
N VAL A 40 7.21 2.86 -20.98
CA VAL A 40 7.96 2.87 -19.72
C VAL A 40 9.35 2.23 -19.90
N PRO A 41 10.20 2.77 -20.80
CA PRO A 41 11.47 2.15 -21.14
C PRO A 41 12.38 2.03 -19.91
N GLY A 42 12.99 0.85 -19.73
CA GLY A 42 13.88 0.56 -18.61
C GLY A 42 13.17 0.32 -17.26
N SER A 43 11.85 0.47 -17.19
CA SER A 43 11.07 0.14 -16.00
C SER A 43 10.66 -1.33 -16.03
N ARG A 44 10.75 -2.01 -14.88
CA ARG A 44 10.03 -3.27 -14.67
C ARG A 44 8.57 -2.95 -14.39
N PHE A 45 7.64 -3.76 -14.87
CA PHE A 45 6.22 -3.56 -14.60
C PHE A 45 5.43 -4.86 -14.73
N GLN A 46 4.21 -4.86 -14.19
CA GLN A 46 3.20 -5.88 -14.42
C GLN A 46 1.94 -5.27 -15.03
N LEU A 47 1.19 -6.09 -15.76
CA LEU A 47 -0.13 -5.75 -16.28
C LEU A 47 -1.18 -6.55 -15.51
N LEU A 48 -2.17 -5.85 -14.97
CA LEU A 48 -3.27 -6.43 -14.22
C LEU A 48 -4.56 -6.27 -15.00
N ARG A 49 -5.46 -7.24 -14.89
CA ARG A 49 -6.87 -7.13 -15.26
C ARG A 49 -7.70 -7.17 -13.98
N GLY A 50 -8.24 -6.03 -13.58
CA GLY A 50 -8.77 -5.88 -12.23
C GLY A 50 -7.65 -6.05 -11.20
N SER A 51 -7.80 -7.00 -10.29
CA SER A 51 -6.81 -7.35 -9.25
C SER A 51 -5.83 -8.46 -9.68
N SER A 52 -6.08 -9.14 -10.79
CA SER A 52 -5.31 -10.30 -11.22
C SER A 52 -4.16 -9.90 -12.14
N VAL A 53 -2.93 -10.34 -11.80
CA VAL A 53 -1.77 -10.21 -12.67
C VAL A 53 -1.94 -11.12 -13.87
N LEU A 54 -1.84 -10.55 -15.07
CA LEU A 54 -1.94 -11.30 -16.32
C LEU A 54 -0.76 -12.28 -16.45
N LYS A 55 -1.09 -13.55 -16.71
CA LYS A 55 -0.11 -14.63 -16.88
C LYS A 55 0.49 -14.60 -18.29
N GLU A 56 1.70 -15.10 -18.45
CA GLU A 56 2.46 -15.01 -19.71
C GLU A 56 1.79 -15.79 -20.85
N ASP A 57 1.12 -16.90 -20.52
CA ASP A 57 0.37 -17.77 -21.43
C ASP A 57 -1.08 -17.32 -21.70
N GLU A 58 -1.51 -16.23 -21.07
CA GLU A 58 -2.88 -15.73 -21.21
C GLU A 58 -3.04 -14.87 -22.47
N THR A 59 -4.26 -14.89 -23.03
CA THR A 59 -4.67 -13.97 -24.09
C THR A 59 -5.76 -13.05 -23.58
N VAL A 60 -5.67 -11.76 -23.91
CA VAL A 60 -6.70 -10.79 -23.53
C VAL A 60 -7.78 -10.76 -24.60
N SER A 61 -8.91 -11.38 -24.30
CA SER A 61 -10.07 -11.44 -25.19
C SER A 61 -11.19 -10.49 -24.75
N GLY A 62 -12.06 -10.17 -25.70
CA GLY A 62 -13.16 -9.24 -25.51
C GLY A 62 -12.75 -7.78 -25.72
N GLY A 63 -13.63 -6.86 -25.34
CA GLY A 63 -13.41 -5.42 -25.50
C GLY A 63 -13.81 -4.90 -26.87
N THR A 64 -14.60 -3.83 -26.88
CA THR A 64 -15.01 -3.09 -28.08
C THR A 64 -14.43 -1.68 -28.06
N VAL A 65 -14.59 -0.93 -29.15
CA VAL A 65 -14.20 0.49 -29.19
C VAL A 65 -14.84 1.27 -28.03
N GLU A 66 -16.12 1.01 -27.73
CA GLU A 66 -16.90 1.71 -26.70
C GLU A 66 -16.60 1.19 -25.29
N ARG A 67 -16.21 -0.08 -25.16
CA ARG A 67 -15.90 -0.75 -23.89
C ARG A 67 -14.62 -1.56 -24.03
N PRO A 68 -13.44 -0.91 -24.05
CA PRO A 68 -12.18 -1.62 -24.18
C PRO A 68 -11.90 -2.45 -22.93
N VAL A 69 -11.09 -3.50 -23.07
CA VAL A 69 -10.53 -4.20 -21.91
C VAL A 69 -9.58 -3.26 -21.20
N LEU A 70 -9.86 -2.97 -19.93
CA LEU A 70 -9.02 -2.13 -19.10
C LEU A 70 -7.93 -2.97 -18.43
N LEU A 71 -6.67 -2.57 -18.63
CA LEU A 71 -5.52 -3.14 -17.96
C LEU A 71 -4.82 -2.06 -17.12
N THR A 72 -4.30 -2.46 -15.97
CA THR A 72 -3.54 -1.58 -15.08
C THR A 72 -2.05 -1.94 -15.13
N LEU A 73 -1.21 -0.98 -15.47
CA LEU A 73 0.24 -1.06 -15.44
C LEU A 73 0.75 -0.63 -14.08
N VAL A 74 1.48 -1.52 -13.43
CA VAL A 74 2.13 -1.28 -12.14
C VAL A 74 3.63 -1.31 -12.36
N ILE A 75 4.31 -0.16 -12.21
CA ILE A 75 5.77 -0.10 -12.25
C ILE A 75 6.31 -0.78 -10.99
N LEU A 76 7.17 -1.77 -11.20
CA LEU A 76 7.91 -2.47 -10.17
C LEU A 76 9.25 -1.77 -9.94
N PRO A 77 9.78 -1.77 -8.71
CA PRO A 77 11.12 -1.27 -8.45
C PRO A 77 12.18 -2.02 -9.27
N ALA A 78 13.26 -1.32 -9.61
CA ALA A 78 14.35 -1.86 -10.41
C ALA A 78 14.92 -3.15 -9.79
N ALA A 79 15.08 -4.19 -10.61
CA ALA A 79 15.74 -5.42 -10.18
C ALA A 79 17.15 -5.08 -9.68
N GLY A 80 17.43 -5.41 -8.41
CA GLY A 80 18.75 -5.23 -7.82
C GLY A 80 18.98 -3.95 -7.01
N ALA A 81 17.97 -3.11 -6.79
CA ALA A 81 18.03 -2.12 -5.69
C ALA A 81 17.82 -2.78 -4.32
N ASP A 82 17.07 -3.89 -4.31
CA ASP A 82 17.08 -4.97 -3.32
C ASP A 82 16.81 -6.25 -4.13
N GLY A 83 17.53 -7.35 -3.88
CA GLY A 83 17.46 -8.58 -4.68
C GLY A 83 16.14 -9.38 -4.60
N GLY A 84 15.00 -8.77 -4.93
CA GLY A 84 13.65 -9.35 -4.75
C GLY A 84 12.95 -9.82 -6.03
N ALA A 85 12.33 -11.00 -5.92
CA ALA A 85 11.48 -11.71 -6.89
C ALA A 85 10.03 -11.16 -6.98
N GLU A 86 9.22 -11.66 -7.93
CA GLU A 86 7.86 -11.19 -8.25
C GLU A 86 6.76 -11.61 -7.24
N VAL A 87 5.67 -10.82 -7.18
CA VAL A 87 4.62 -10.69 -6.12
C VAL A 87 3.32 -11.49 -6.42
N ARG A 88 2.64 -12.13 -5.43
CA ARG A 88 1.20 -12.59 -5.54
C ARG A 88 0.40 -12.66 -4.20
N PRO A 89 -0.87 -12.20 -4.14
CA PRO A 89 -1.80 -12.36 -2.99
C PRO A 89 -1.88 -13.78 -2.42
N LEU A 90 -2.47 -13.99 -1.23
CA LEU A 90 -2.78 -15.35 -0.77
C LEU A 90 -3.86 -15.92 -1.71
N VAL A 91 -3.41 -16.66 -2.72
CA VAL A 91 -4.28 -17.31 -3.68
C VAL A 91 -4.94 -18.47 -2.96
N LEU A 92 -6.22 -18.31 -2.64
CA LEU A 92 -7.04 -19.42 -2.19
C LEU A 92 -7.47 -20.23 -3.42
N GLU A 93 -7.45 -21.56 -3.29
CA GLU A 93 -7.90 -22.46 -4.37
C GLU A 93 -9.44 -22.48 -4.51
N ASP A 94 -10.16 -21.89 -3.55
CA ASP A 94 -11.61 -21.86 -3.51
C ASP A 94 -12.21 -20.59 -4.17
N PRO A 95 -13.40 -20.67 -4.79
CA PRO A 95 -14.02 -19.57 -5.53
C PRO A 95 -14.52 -18.42 -4.64
N ILE A 96 -14.36 -18.50 -3.32
CA ILE A 96 -14.83 -17.46 -2.39
C ILE A 96 -14.11 -16.12 -2.59
N HIS A 97 -12.85 -16.15 -3.06
CA HIS A 97 -12.06 -14.95 -3.25
C HIS A 97 -12.64 -14.00 -4.31
N GLU A 98 -13.41 -14.52 -5.28
CA GLU A 98 -14.12 -13.73 -6.29
C GLU A 98 -15.44 -13.13 -5.78
N GLN A 99 -15.87 -13.55 -4.58
CA GLN A 99 -17.12 -13.14 -3.96
C GLN A 99 -16.91 -12.23 -2.74
N MET A 100 -15.69 -11.81 -2.43
CA MET A 100 -15.44 -11.02 -1.22
C MET A 100 -15.65 -9.51 -1.39
N ASP A 101 -15.80 -9.06 -2.63
CA ASP A 101 -15.96 -7.63 -2.94
C ASP A 101 -17.15 -7.00 -2.22
N ILE A 102 -16.95 -5.75 -1.79
CA ILE A 102 -18.00 -4.91 -1.21
C ILE A 102 -18.33 -3.76 -2.13
N LEU A 103 -19.60 -3.42 -2.25
CA LEU A 103 -20.03 -2.28 -3.05
C LEU A 103 -19.70 -0.98 -2.32
N VAL A 104 -18.97 -0.08 -2.97
CA VAL A 104 -18.66 1.25 -2.43
C VAL A 104 -18.86 2.30 -3.51
N HIS A 105 -19.15 3.53 -3.12
CA HIS A 105 -19.21 4.64 -4.07
C HIS A 105 -17.79 5.08 -4.48
N ASP A 106 -17.39 4.94 -5.74
CA ASP A 106 -16.11 5.45 -6.24
C ASP A 106 -16.19 6.99 -6.34
N MET A 107 -15.38 7.70 -5.56
CA MET A 107 -15.37 9.16 -5.50
C MET A 107 -14.84 9.82 -6.79
N ARG A 108 -14.08 9.08 -7.60
CA ARG A 108 -13.53 9.56 -8.86
C ARG A 108 -14.58 9.54 -9.95
N THR A 109 -15.40 8.49 -10.02
CA THR A 109 -16.43 8.34 -11.06
C THR A 109 -17.79 8.87 -10.63
N GLY A 110 -18.05 8.92 -9.31
CA GLY A 110 -19.39 9.17 -8.78
C GLY A 110 -20.35 7.99 -8.98
N GLU A 111 -19.83 6.80 -9.27
CA GLU A 111 -20.61 5.58 -9.48
C GLU A 111 -20.29 4.53 -8.40
N ASN A 112 -21.19 3.57 -8.21
CA ASN A 112 -20.90 2.44 -7.33
C ASN A 112 -19.92 1.48 -8.03
N SER A 113 -18.89 1.07 -7.31
CA SER A 113 -17.85 0.15 -7.77
C SER A 113 -17.58 -0.90 -6.69
N LEU A 114 -17.07 -2.04 -7.12
CA LEU A 114 -16.65 -3.11 -6.22
C LEU A 114 -15.26 -2.78 -5.66
N LEU A 115 -15.14 -2.69 -4.32
CA LEU A 115 -13.87 -2.65 -3.62
C LEU A 115 -13.47 -4.11 -3.34
N PRO A 116 -12.37 -4.59 -3.92
CA PRO A 116 -11.96 -5.97 -3.73
C PRO A 116 -11.44 -6.17 -2.31
N LEU A 117 -11.90 -7.24 -1.68
CA LEU A 117 -11.38 -7.68 -0.39
C LEU A 117 -10.57 -8.95 -0.60
N HIS A 118 -9.36 -8.96 -0.05
CA HIS A 118 -8.44 -10.07 -0.21
C HIS A 118 -7.98 -10.62 1.13
N TYR A 119 -7.59 -11.89 1.11
CA TYR A 119 -6.79 -12.47 2.19
C TYR A 119 -5.32 -12.20 1.96
N PHE A 120 -4.63 -11.78 3.01
CA PHE A 120 -3.20 -11.50 3.01
C PHE A 120 -2.51 -12.30 4.09
N LEU A 121 -1.39 -12.92 3.76
CA LEU A 121 -0.52 -13.54 4.75
C LEU A 121 0.44 -12.48 5.31
N ALA A 122 0.44 -12.27 6.62
CA ALA A 122 1.41 -11.40 7.27
C ALA A 122 2.71 -12.15 7.58
N ALA A 123 3.76 -11.40 7.94
CA ALA A 123 5.08 -11.95 8.27
C ALA A 123 5.09 -12.91 9.46
N ASP A 124 4.07 -12.85 10.32
CA ASP A 124 3.87 -13.77 11.43
C ASP A 124 3.14 -15.06 11.03
N GLY A 125 2.86 -15.25 9.73
CA GLY A 125 2.14 -16.39 9.19
C GLY A 125 0.62 -16.34 9.38
N LYS A 126 0.08 -15.24 9.93
CA LYS A 126 -1.37 -15.08 10.10
C LYS A 126 -2.02 -14.52 8.84
N ALA A 127 -3.18 -15.07 8.47
CA ALA A 127 -3.99 -14.49 7.41
C ALA A 127 -4.79 -13.29 7.95
N HIS A 128 -5.04 -12.31 7.09
CA HIS A 128 -5.83 -11.13 7.38
C HIS A 128 -6.73 -10.80 6.20
N LEU A 129 -7.99 -10.50 6.50
CA LEU A 129 -8.92 -9.97 5.51
C LEU A 129 -8.82 -8.44 5.47
N GLY A 130 -8.66 -7.88 4.28
CA GLY A 130 -8.53 -6.44 4.10
C GLY A 130 -8.44 -6.03 2.64
N VAL A 131 -7.84 -4.87 2.40
CA VAL A 131 -7.64 -4.31 1.06
C VAL A 131 -6.25 -3.70 0.95
N LEU A 132 -5.66 -3.69 -0.24
CA LEU A 132 -4.41 -2.97 -0.46
C LEU A 132 -4.66 -1.47 -0.37
N ALA A 133 -3.72 -0.76 0.25
CA ALA A 133 -3.79 0.69 0.37
C ALA A 133 -3.87 1.37 -1.00
N SER A 134 -3.18 0.82 -2.00
CA SER A 134 -3.22 1.31 -3.38
C SER A 134 -4.58 1.15 -4.07
N GLU A 135 -5.32 0.07 -3.80
CA GLU A 135 -6.67 -0.15 -4.34
C GLU A 135 -7.67 0.81 -3.68
N ALA A 136 -7.69 0.85 -2.35
CA ALA A 136 -8.62 1.68 -1.61
C ALA A 136 -8.38 3.18 -1.82
N ALA A 137 -7.11 3.60 -1.92
CA ALA A 137 -6.76 5.00 -2.17
C ALA A 137 -7.32 5.51 -3.50
N GLN A 138 -7.24 4.70 -4.56
CA GLN A 138 -7.77 5.05 -5.88
C GLN A 138 -9.28 5.32 -5.83
N MET A 139 -10.03 4.47 -5.11
CA MET A 139 -11.50 4.57 -5.04
C MET A 139 -11.98 5.80 -4.26
N VAL A 140 -11.19 6.31 -3.31
CA VAL A 140 -11.56 7.49 -2.52
C VAL A 140 -10.87 8.77 -2.98
N GLY A 141 -10.10 8.70 -4.07
CA GLY A 141 -9.30 9.81 -4.59
C GLY A 141 -8.23 10.29 -3.61
N ALA A 142 -7.70 9.40 -2.77
CA ALA A 142 -6.62 9.70 -1.83
C ALA A 142 -5.25 9.35 -2.43
N ASP A 143 -4.21 9.99 -1.90
CA ASP A 143 -2.83 9.60 -2.18
C ASP A 143 -2.54 8.19 -1.64
N PRO A 144 -2.11 7.22 -2.48
CA PRO A 144 -1.75 5.87 -2.04
C PRO A 144 -0.69 5.85 -0.93
N LEU A 145 0.24 6.80 -0.88
CA LEU A 145 1.24 6.87 0.19
C LEU A 145 0.62 7.33 1.51
N ALA A 146 -0.28 8.32 1.47
CA ALA A 146 -1.04 8.74 2.63
C ALA A 146 -1.90 7.57 3.17
N PHE A 147 -2.56 6.84 2.28
CA PHE A 147 -3.35 5.66 2.66
C PHE A 147 -2.47 4.52 3.19
N ALA A 148 -1.30 4.28 2.60
CA ALA A 148 -0.34 3.28 3.05
C ALA A 148 0.19 3.54 4.46
N SER A 149 0.29 4.81 4.86
CA SER A 149 0.63 5.19 6.23
C SER A 149 -0.42 4.75 7.25
N LEU A 150 -1.66 4.50 6.82
CA LEU A 150 -2.78 4.01 7.62
C LEU A 150 -2.88 2.47 7.61
N ALA A 151 -2.03 1.78 6.86
CA ALA A 151 -2.03 0.32 6.80
C ALA A 151 -1.70 -0.30 8.14
N THR A 152 -2.51 -1.28 8.54
CA THR A 152 -2.41 -1.93 9.84
C THR A 152 -1.46 -3.11 9.82
N VAL A 153 -1.26 -3.73 8.65
CA VAL A 153 -0.27 -4.79 8.45
C VAL A 153 0.46 -4.59 7.14
N SER A 154 1.60 -5.28 7.01
CA SER A 154 2.31 -5.40 5.76
C SER A 154 2.18 -6.86 5.31
N ALA A 155 1.63 -7.08 4.13
CA ALA A 155 1.56 -8.42 3.55
C ALA A 155 2.97 -8.93 3.20
N VAL A 156 3.18 -10.22 3.41
CA VAL A 156 4.32 -10.97 2.89
C VAL A 156 3.82 -11.81 1.72
N PHE A 157 4.53 -11.73 0.61
CA PHE A 157 4.13 -12.39 -0.63
C PHE A 157 4.93 -13.69 -0.81
N PRO A 158 4.31 -14.78 -1.31
CA PRO A 158 4.99 -16.05 -1.57
C PRO A 158 6.23 -15.85 -2.43
N GLY A 159 7.34 -16.50 -2.06
CA GLY A 159 8.66 -16.27 -2.66
C GLY A 159 9.55 -15.27 -1.90
N GLU A 160 9.00 -14.51 -0.95
CA GLU A 160 9.78 -13.71 0.01
C GLU A 160 10.26 -14.55 1.21
N GLU A 161 9.84 -15.82 1.31
CA GLU A 161 10.06 -16.72 2.45
C GLU A 161 11.54 -17.08 2.71
N GLN A 162 12.45 -16.85 1.73
CA GLN A 162 13.87 -17.19 1.85
C GLN A 162 14.81 -16.01 2.09
N THR A 163 14.32 -14.78 2.32
CA THR A 163 15.19 -13.64 2.68
C THR A 163 15.10 -13.29 4.18
N GLN A 164 14.96 -14.29 5.05
CA GLN A 164 15.06 -14.11 6.50
C GLN A 164 16.46 -13.70 7.00
N ALA A 165 17.45 -13.60 6.11
CA ALA A 165 18.79 -13.08 6.45
C ALA A 165 18.94 -11.54 6.34
N ALA A 166 17.93 -10.83 5.80
CA ALA A 166 17.94 -9.36 5.74
C ALA A 166 16.96 -8.68 6.72
N GLN A 167 16.35 -9.46 7.62
CA GLN A 167 15.58 -8.94 8.75
C GLN A 167 16.53 -8.44 9.85
N ASN A 168 17.16 -7.28 9.62
CA ASN A 168 17.52 -6.36 10.72
C ASN A 168 17.89 -4.94 10.28
N ASP A 169 18.02 -4.66 8.98
CA ASP A 169 18.26 -3.30 8.50
C ASP A 169 16.97 -2.64 8.03
N SER A 170 15.92 -2.67 8.86
CA SER A 170 14.90 -1.62 8.74
C SER A 170 15.60 -0.31 9.09
N VAL A 171 16.04 0.40 8.06
CA VAL A 171 16.68 1.71 8.18
C VAL A 171 15.69 2.65 8.89
N GLU A 172 15.83 2.79 10.22
CA GLU A 172 14.97 3.69 10.99
C GLU A 172 15.27 5.13 10.58
N LEU A 173 14.37 5.72 9.81
CA LEU A 173 14.46 7.12 9.39
C LEU A 173 13.82 8.03 10.43
N TRP A 174 14.40 9.21 10.59
CA TRP A 174 13.94 10.26 11.48
C TRP A 174 13.87 11.57 10.73
N GLU A 175 12.91 12.41 11.12
CA GLU A 175 12.77 13.79 10.63
C GLU A 175 13.10 14.77 11.75
N VAL A 176 13.84 15.82 11.41
CA VAL A 176 14.13 16.93 12.32
C VAL A 176 12.92 17.84 12.42
N ILE A 177 12.17 17.76 13.52
CA ILE A 177 10.98 18.59 13.78
C ILE A 177 11.28 19.80 14.66
N GLY A 178 12.40 19.79 15.38
CA GLY A 178 12.82 20.84 16.31
C GLY A 178 13.84 21.83 15.75
N GLY A 179 14.32 22.74 16.60
CA GLY A 179 15.44 23.63 16.27
C GLY A 179 15.12 24.90 15.47
N ALA A 180 13.85 25.14 15.14
CA ALA A 180 13.44 26.30 14.30
C ALA A 180 13.95 27.66 14.81
N ALA A 181 13.99 27.86 16.13
CA ALA A 181 14.47 29.12 16.73
C ALA A 181 15.98 29.38 16.56
N ARG A 182 16.74 28.39 16.06
CA ARG A 182 18.19 28.44 15.88
C ARG A 182 18.61 27.79 14.56
N ASP A 183 17.75 27.84 13.55
CA ASP A 183 17.95 27.28 12.21
C ASP A 183 18.35 25.79 12.17
N GLY A 184 17.96 25.01 13.17
CA GLY A 184 18.23 23.59 13.25
C GLY A 184 18.69 23.10 14.62
N ILE A 185 19.00 21.81 14.69
CA ILE A 185 19.46 21.13 15.89
C ILE A 185 20.98 21.04 15.92
N LEU A 186 21.53 21.09 17.12
CA LEU A 186 22.97 21.04 17.36
C LEU A 186 23.51 19.64 17.11
N VAL A 187 24.54 19.52 16.27
CA VAL A 187 25.24 18.27 15.98
C VAL A 187 26.58 18.25 16.71
N ARG A 188 26.94 17.12 17.31
CA ARG A 188 28.25 16.90 17.95
C ARG A 188 29.00 15.76 17.27
N THR A 189 30.33 15.80 17.33
CA THR A 189 31.19 14.73 16.81
C THR A 189 31.11 13.43 17.59
N GLY A 190 30.65 13.49 18.86
CA GLY A 190 30.57 12.33 19.75
C GLY A 190 29.31 12.35 20.61
N TRP A 191 29.02 11.20 21.21
CA TRP A 191 27.81 10.98 22.02
C TRP A 191 27.77 11.84 23.30
N SER A 192 28.92 12.26 23.83
CA SER A 192 29.00 13.04 25.07
C SER A 192 28.52 14.47 24.87
N LEU A 193 27.97 15.09 25.92
CA LEU A 193 27.67 16.52 25.94
C LEU A 193 28.94 17.39 25.93
N SER A 194 30.08 16.83 26.33
CA SER A 194 31.39 17.49 26.26
C SER A 194 32.07 17.35 24.89
N SER A 195 31.51 16.55 23.97
CA SER A 195 32.06 16.38 22.63
C SER A 195 31.93 17.65 21.81
N THR A 196 32.89 17.88 20.91
CA THR A 196 32.97 19.05 20.03
C THR A 196 31.67 19.26 19.26
N GLU A 197 31.18 20.50 19.28
CA GLU A 197 30.05 20.93 18.46
C GLU A 197 30.53 21.14 17.02
N LEU A 198 29.78 20.64 16.05
CA LEU A 198 30.02 20.97 14.65
C LEU A 198 29.59 22.42 14.39
N SER A 199 30.29 23.07 13.45
CA SER A 199 29.99 24.44 13.04
C SER A 199 28.60 24.54 12.40
N GLU A 200 28.19 23.51 11.66
CA GLU A 200 26.89 23.42 11.01
C GLU A 200 25.85 22.73 11.89
N ARG A 201 24.61 23.22 11.81
CA ARG A 201 23.43 22.62 12.45
C ARG A 201 22.67 21.76 11.45
N LEU A 202 22.00 20.73 11.95
CA LEU A 202 21.09 19.93 11.13
C LEU A 202 19.73 20.63 11.06
N ALA A 203 19.37 21.11 9.87
CA ALA A 203 18.19 21.96 9.67
C ALA A 203 16.87 21.22 9.97
N LYS A 204 15.83 21.99 10.34
CA LYS A 204 14.47 21.45 10.46
C LYS A 204 14.00 20.93 9.09
N GLY A 205 13.33 19.78 9.10
CA GLY A 205 12.88 19.05 7.91
C GLY A 205 13.94 18.13 7.29
N ALA A 206 15.19 18.13 7.80
CA ALA A 206 16.19 17.16 7.36
C ALA A 206 15.75 15.73 7.72
N ILE A 207 16.03 14.79 6.81
CA ILE A 207 15.76 13.37 7.00
C ILE A 207 17.07 12.66 7.26
N ILE A 208 17.11 11.87 8.33
CA ILE A 208 18.31 11.19 8.78
C ILE A 208 18.03 9.72 9.05
N GLN A 209 19.02 8.87 8.76
CA GLN A 209 19.03 7.46 9.10
C GLN A 209 19.67 7.27 10.47
N GLN A 210 19.01 6.52 11.35
CA GLN A 210 19.59 6.07 12.60
C GLN A 210 20.72 5.08 12.35
N LYS A 211 21.86 5.32 13.01
CA LYS A 211 23.01 4.42 13.03
C LYS A 211 23.23 3.83 14.41
N ASP A 212 23.02 4.61 15.47
CA ASP A 212 23.10 4.16 16.87
C ASP A 212 22.21 5.04 17.76
N ILE A 213 21.70 4.51 18.86
CA ILE A 213 20.99 5.27 19.91
C ILE A 213 21.63 4.95 21.26
N ARG A 214 22.00 6.01 22.00
CA ARG A 214 22.50 5.90 23.37
C ARG A 214 21.77 6.87 24.27
N GLY A 215 20.87 6.33 25.09
CA GLY A 215 20.00 7.13 25.95
C GLY A 215 19.14 8.09 25.13
N ASP A 216 19.28 9.39 25.36
CA ASP A 216 18.52 10.44 24.65
C ASP A 216 19.28 11.02 23.45
N ARG A 217 20.26 10.29 22.91
CA ARG A 217 21.07 10.74 21.77
C ARG A 217 21.12 9.72 20.66
N LEU A 218 21.11 10.23 19.44
CA LEU A 218 21.07 9.45 18.21
C LEU A 218 22.27 9.82 17.35
N LEU A 219 23.03 8.80 16.95
CA LEU A 219 24.02 8.88 15.88
C LEU A 219 23.29 8.69 14.55
N TYR A 220 23.51 9.60 13.61
CA TYR A 220 22.84 9.56 12.33
C TYR A 220 23.79 9.64 11.13
N ALA A 221 23.28 9.21 9.98
CA ALA A 221 23.73 9.61 8.66
C ALA A 221 22.62 10.38 7.95
N LYS A 222 22.92 11.52 7.35
CA LYS A 222 21.93 12.37 6.68
C LYS A 222 21.52 11.74 5.36
N VAL A 223 20.21 11.68 5.12
CA VAL A 223 19.63 11.18 3.87
C VAL A 223 19.22 12.34 2.97
N SER A 224 18.61 13.40 3.53
CA SER A 224 18.26 14.61 2.79
C SER A 224 18.14 15.83 3.72
N GLY A 225 18.15 17.03 3.11
CA GLY A 225 18.11 18.31 3.82
C GLY A 225 19.49 18.93 4.11
N SER A 226 19.49 20.04 4.83
CA SER A 226 20.70 20.85 5.09
C SER A 226 21.36 20.52 6.43
N GLY A 227 22.70 20.60 6.48
CA GLY A 227 23.53 20.33 7.66
C GLY A 227 24.56 19.21 7.44
N PRO A 228 25.26 18.78 8.50
CA PRO A 228 26.30 17.76 8.43
C PRO A 228 25.81 16.42 7.87
N GLN A 229 26.69 15.66 7.22
CA GLN A 229 26.37 14.33 6.69
C GLN A 229 26.22 13.27 7.78
N GLU A 230 26.84 13.46 8.94
CA GLU A 230 26.76 12.55 10.07
C GLU A 230 27.00 13.28 11.39
N GLY A 231 26.64 12.64 12.50
CA GLY A 231 26.99 13.08 13.84
C GLY A 231 25.98 12.68 14.90
N TRP A 232 26.17 13.19 16.11
CA TRP A 232 25.32 12.93 17.26
C TRP A 232 24.36 14.09 17.53
N VAL A 233 23.08 13.78 17.68
CA VAL A 233 22.03 14.75 18.01
C VAL A 233 21.23 14.26 19.22
N SER A 234 20.59 15.19 19.93
CA SER A 234 19.68 14.83 21.02
C SER A 234 18.28 14.55 20.45
N LEU A 235 17.63 13.49 20.93
CA LEU A 235 16.24 13.17 20.58
C LEU A 235 15.27 14.20 21.15
N ARG A 236 15.58 14.76 22.34
CA ARG A 236 14.75 15.75 23.04
C ARG A 236 15.57 16.91 23.60
N SER A 237 14.91 18.03 23.86
CA SER A 237 15.49 19.19 24.54
C SER A 237 14.43 19.88 25.38
N ARG A 238 14.71 20.04 26.69
CA ARG A 238 13.77 20.60 27.68
C ARG A 238 12.37 19.95 27.60
N GLY A 239 12.34 18.61 27.49
CA GLY A 239 11.11 17.82 27.39
C GLY A 239 10.41 17.84 26.02
N ARG A 240 10.85 18.67 25.06
CA ARG A 240 10.28 18.71 23.70
C ARG A 240 11.07 17.81 22.75
N GLY A 241 10.36 17.04 21.91
CA GLY A 241 10.97 16.24 20.86
C GLY A 241 11.65 17.10 19.81
N LEU A 242 12.87 16.75 19.45
CA LEU A 242 13.63 17.37 18.35
C LEU A 242 13.57 16.53 17.07
N LEU A 243 13.40 15.22 17.23
CA LEU A 243 13.27 14.25 16.15
C LEU A 243 11.94 13.52 16.26
N ALA A 244 11.33 13.23 15.12
CA ALA A 244 10.20 12.32 15.00
C ALA A 244 10.61 11.12 14.18
N LYS A 245 10.30 9.90 14.66
CA LYS A 245 10.46 8.69 13.83
C LYS A 245 9.59 8.86 12.58
N ARG A 246 10.19 8.72 11.41
CA ARG A 246 9.41 8.50 10.20
C ARG A 246 8.94 7.06 10.25
N ALA A 247 7.63 6.86 10.16
CA ALA A 247 7.12 5.53 9.85
C ALA A 247 7.85 5.04 8.60
N ALA A 248 8.42 3.82 8.64
CA ALA A 248 8.94 3.19 7.45
C ALA A 248 7.87 3.33 6.38
N LYS A 249 8.22 3.88 5.21
CA LYS A 249 7.25 4.02 4.12
C LYS A 249 6.84 2.59 3.78
N LYS A 250 5.66 2.18 4.27
CA LYS A 250 5.03 0.96 3.80
C LYS A 250 4.77 1.21 2.33
N GLU A 251 5.37 0.38 1.49
CA GLU A 251 5.13 0.48 0.06
C GLU A 251 3.63 0.28 -0.17
N PRO A 252 2.93 1.16 -0.90
CA PRO A 252 1.47 1.09 -1.04
C PRO A 252 0.93 -0.24 -1.58
N HIS A 253 1.77 -1.03 -2.24
CA HIS A 253 1.44 -2.35 -2.76
C HIS A 253 1.61 -3.48 -1.72
N ARG A 254 2.33 -3.25 -0.62
CA ARG A 254 2.46 -4.17 0.53
C ARG A 254 1.58 -3.77 1.71
N ALA A 255 1.20 -2.49 1.75
CA ALA A 255 0.43 -1.87 2.79
C ALA A 255 -1.02 -2.37 2.74
N VAL A 256 -1.41 -3.19 3.72
CA VAL A 256 -2.76 -3.72 3.84
C VAL A 256 -3.51 -2.99 4.95
N VAL A 257 -4.68 -2.48 4.62
CA VAL A 257 -5.66 -2.02 5.61
C VAL A 257 -6.59 -3.18 5.91
N LYS A 258 -6.46 -3.76 7.11
CA LYS A 258 -7.41 -4.76 7.64
C LYS A 258 -8.84 -4.22 7.54
N LEU A 259 -9.80 -5.08 7.18
CA LEU A 259 -11.20 -4.70 6.96
C LEU A 259 -11.81 -3.96 8.15
N LEU A 260 -11.50 -4.39 9.37
CA LEU A 260 -11.95 -3.75 10.62
C LEU A 260 -11.57 -2.25 10.72
N HIS A 261 -10.42 -1.89 10.15
CA HIS A 261 -9.87 -0.54 10.18
C HIS A 261 -10.20 0.28 8.93
N LEU A 262 -10.84 -0.35 7.93
CA LEU A 262 -11.10 0.26 6.63
C LEU A 262 -11.90 1.56 6.77
N HIS A 263 -12.97 1.55 7.57
CA HIS A 263 -13.80 2.74 7.75
C HIS A 263 -13.02 3.93 8.32
N THR A 264 -12.15 3.70 9.31
CA THR A 264 -11.29 4.74 9.89
C THR A 264 -10.29 5.23 8.86
N ALA A 265 -9.65 4.30 8.13
CA ALA A 265 -8.67 4.63 7.11
C ALA A 265 -9.28 5.51 6.00
N LEU A 266 -10.46 5.15 5.49
CA LEU A 266 -11.17 5.93 4.46
C LEU A 266 -11.55 7.32 4.98
N ALA A 267 -12.10 7.40 6.20
CA ALA A 267 -12.48 8.67 6.81
C ALA A 267 -11.29 9.61 7.11
N THR A 268 -10.10 9.03 7.38
CA THR A 268 -8.87 9.79 7.60
C THR A 268 -8.19 10.19 6.28
N ALA A 269 -8.19 9.31 5.28
CA ALA A 269 -7.51 9.54 4.01
C ALA A 269 -8.24 10.56 3.12
N SER A 270 -9.56 10.69 3.25
CA SER A 270 -10.35 11.63 2.44
C SER A 270 -11.43 12.31 3.28
N SER A 271 -11.30 13.63 3.46
CA SER A 271 -12.33 14.44 4.11
C SER A 271 -13.63 14.49 3.31
N ASP A 272 -13.53 14.34 1.98
CA ASP A 272 -14.68 14.35 1.07
C ASP A 272 -15.44 13.03 1.15
N TRP A 273 -14.75 11.90 1.33
CA TRP A 273 -15.37 10.61 1.63
C TRP A 273 -16.29 10.71 2.84
N LYS A 274 -15.78 11.27 3.94
CA LYS A 274 -16.54 11.44 5.19
C LYS A 274 -17.81 12.29 5.02
N ARG A 275 -17.83 13.22 4.06
CA ARG A 275 -18.98 14.09 3.79
C ARG A 275 -20.03 13.42 2.90
N ARG A 276 -19.59 12.60 1.94
CA ARG A 276 -20.46 12.03 0.91
C ARG A 276 -20.96 10.63 1.25
N HIS A 277 -20.21 9.87 2.05
CA HIS A 277 -20.56 8.51 2.41
C HIS A 277 -20.61 8.34 3.93
N PRO A 278 -21.80 8.09 4.49
CA PRO A 278 -21.91 7.72 5.89
C PRO A 278 -21.10 6.45 6.15
N VAL A 279 -20.20 6.51 7.14
CA VAL A 279 -19.45 5.35 7.66
C VAL A 279 -20.38 4.18 7.99
N VAL A 280 -21.63 4.46 8.36
CA VAL A 280 -22.65 3.48 8.68
C VAL A 280 -23.02 2.60 7.48
N GLU A 281 -23.13 3.17 6.27
CA GLU A 281 -23.51 2.42 5.06
C GLU A 281 -22.42 1.43 4.66
N LEU A 282 -21.15 1.85 4.71
CA LEU A 282 -20.01 0.95 4.47
C LEU A 282 -19.98 -0.20 5.50
N ILE A 283 -20.19 0.11 6.78
CA ILE A 283 -20.23 -0.92 7.83
C ILE A 283 -21.40 -1.88 7.60
N GLN A 284 -22.57 -1.38 7.20
CA GLN A 284 -23.73 -2.21 6.87
C GLN A 284 -23.44 -3.15 5.70
N GLU A 285 -22.86 -2.63 4.62
CA GLU A 285 -22.51 -3.43 3.44
C GLU A 285 -21.50 -4.54 3.81
N ILE A 286 -20.46 -4.19 4.59
CA ILE A 286 -19.49 -5.16 5.08
C ILE A 286 -20.17 -6.25 5.92
N CYS A 287 -21.02 -5.87 6.90
CA CYS A 287 -21.74 -6.83 7.72
C CYS A 287 -22.63 -7.74 6.88
N SER A 288 -23.43 -7.17 5.98
CA SER A 288 -24.33 -7.91 5.09
C SER A 288 -23.55 -8.89 4.21
N ARG A 289 -22.38 -8.49 3.70
CA ARG A 289 -21.53 -9.36 2.88
C ARG A 289 -20.93 -10.51 3.67
N LEU A 290 -20.42 -10.24 4.88
CA LEU A 290 -19.84 -11.26 5.76
C LEU A 290 -20.89 -12.30 6.19
N GLU A 291 -22.11 -11.85 6.53
CA GLU A 291 -23.20 -12.78 6.90
C GLU A 291 -23.66 -13.63 5.70
N TYR A 292 -23.75 -13.03 4.51
CA TYR A 292 -24.07 -13.77 3.29
C TYR A 292 -23.03 -14.86 3.01
N LEU A 293 -21.74 -14.53 3.07
CA LEU A 293 -20.66 -15.49 2.85
C LEU A 293 -20.65 -16.59 3.92
N ALA A 294 -20.86 -16.24 5.19
CA ALA A 294 -20.94 -17.23 6.27
C ALA A 294 -22.02 -18.31 6.04
N LEU A 295 -23.07 -18.00 5.27
CA LEU A 295 -24.14 -18.94 4.92
C LEU A 295 -23.90 -19.70 3.61
N THR A 296 -23.07 -19.18 2.70
CA THR A 296 -23.00 -19.64 1.31
C THR A 296 -21.64 -20.17 0.89
N ALA A 297 -20.56 -19.62 1.43
CA ALA A 297 -19.19 -19.98 1.09
C ALA A 297 -18.25 -19.57 2.23
N LEU A 298 -17.65 -20.55 2.91
CA LEU A 298 -16.55 -20.30 3.87
C LEU A 298 -15.21 -20.69 3.22
N PRO A 299 -14.11 -19.98 3.54
CA PRO A 299 -12.79 -20.39 3.10
C PRO A 299 -12.45 -21.79 3.58
N THR A 300 -11.80 -22.57 2.73
CA THR A 300 -11.30 -23.91 3.02
C THR A 300 -9.91 -23.86 3.69
N ASP A 301 -9.10 -22.84 3.41
CA ASP A 301 -7.83 -22.62 4.12
C ASP A 301 -8.11 -22.24 5.58
N PRO A 302 -7.58 -22.97 6.56
CA PRO A 302 -7.89 -22.76 7.98
C PRO A 302 -7.46 -21.37 8.46
N ARG A 303 -6.39 -20.79 7.90
CA ARG A 303 -5.91 -19.45 8.26
C ARG A 303 -6.90 -18.40 7.75
N ALA A 304 -7.37 -18.56 6.52
CA ALA A 304 -8.38 -17.66 5.94
C ALA A 304 -9.72 -17.77 6.68
N GLN A 305 -10.11 -18.99 7.08
CA GLN A 305 -11.32 -19.24 7.86
C GLN A 305 -11.25 -18.60 9.27
N GLU A 306 -10.10 -18.69 9.94
CA GLU A 306 -9.85 -18.00 11.21
C GLU A 306 -9.96 -16.49 11.05
N ALA A 307 -9.29 -15.92 10.05
CA ALA A 307 -9.33 -14.49 9.75
C ALA A 307 -10.75 -13.99 9.42
N PHE A 308 -11.51 -14.77 8.66
CA PHE A 308 -12.91 -14.47 8.35
C PHE A 308 -13.78 -14.42 9.61
N THR A 309 -13.67 -15.45 10.44
CA THR A 309 -14.44 -15.58 11.69
C THR A 309 -14.12 -14.43 12.64
N GLU A 310 -12.83 -14.10 12.80
CA GLU A 310 -12.39 -12.96 13.61
C GLU A 310 -13.05 -11.65 13.14
N VAL A 311 -12.99 -11.36 11.84
CA VAL A 311 -13.56 -10.13 11.30
C VAL A 311 -15.08 -10.10 11.48
N ARG A 312 -15.79 -11.18 11.13
CA ARG A 312 -17.24 -11.26 11.27
C ARG A 312 -17.69 -11.01 12.71
N ASP A 313 -17.13 -11.74 13.66
CA ASP A 313 -17.57 -11.66 15.06
C ASP A 313 -17.33 -10.25 15.65
N GLN A 314 -16.23 -9.59 15.25
CA GLN A 314 -15.97 -8.21 15.65
C GLN A 314 -16.93 -7.21 15.00
N PHE A 315 -17.30 -7.38 13.74
CA PHE A 315 -18.27 -6.53 13.06
C PHE A 315 -19.69 -6.71 13.62
N SER A 316 -20.12 -7.93 13.91
CA SER A 316 -21.41 -8.19 14.57
C SER A 316 -21.46 -7.52 15.95
N GLY A 317 -20.36 -7.57 16.72
CA GLY A 317 -20.23 -6.85 17.99
C GLY A 317 -20.23 -5.32 17.85
N LEU A 318 -19.55 -4.77 16.83
CA LEU A 318 -19.51 -3.33 16.54
C LEU A 318 -20.89 -2.79 16.12
N TRP A 319 -21.63 -3.55 15.32
CA TRP A 319 -22.95 -3.18 14.85
C TRP A 319 -23.95 -3.13 16.02
N LEU A 320 -23.94 -4.14 16.89
CA LEU A 320 -24.76 -4.17 18.11
C LEU A 320 -24.49 -2.98 19.03
N ARG A 321 -23.25 -2.47 19.11
CA ARG A 321 -22.90 -1.30 19.96
C ARG A 321 -23.26 0.05 19.36
N LYS A 322 -23.46 0.14 18.05
CA LYS A 322 -23.70 1.42 17.35
C LYS A 322 -25.16 1.61 16.93
N VAL A 323 -25.94 0.52 16.86
CA VAL A 323 -27.33 0.52 16.40
C VAL A 323 -28.34 0.38 17.55
N LEU A 324 -27.93 -0.23 18.67
CA LEU A 324 -28.71 -0.32 19.91
C LEU A 324 -28.24 0.72 20.93
#